data_AF-A0A4S4M2Z4-F1
#
_entry.id   AF-A0A4S4M2Z4-F1
#
_cell.length_a   1.000
_cell.length_b   1.000
_cell.length_c   1.000
_cell.angle_alpha   90.00
_cell.angle_beta   90.00
_cell.angle_gamma   90.00
#
_symmetry.space_group_name_H-M   'P 1'
#
loop_
_entity.id
_entity.type
_entity.pdbx_description
1 polymer ?
#
loop_
_entity_poly.entity_id
_entity_poly.type
_entity_poly.pdbx_seq_one_letter_code
_entity_poly.pdbx_strand_id
1 'polypeptide(L)'
;MSSTEGTPPVPSPPQQKSGARAALEYTGIPPSWFEKRPRLPSRNWLIFIGVTSSVLGFYLYDRRECKRIREHYASRVRYLAEEPLHSLDFPRKVTVYGAKWPGDDDWDRSTKYFRKYVKPILVSAAVDYEIIAGRRHGDLATRITEDIKTQRRIALGLEVPNEPIMPLPTRQSPEQKQRRLLDGGVVLVGRPAFKEYMAGLRRGWTESLQKVDREEKLARELESDGRFDELDELKHPLSSEDIEGEPLPTPSRLPPSRPGVFSPLSMRGPIPSKPVPAQQHQPDLGADVPPPAHIPPQPSLLLVPFTNYLGMAQVPLMIWDFFNERHKVRTGAESAYRIIMRETRPLIGPPPEPELSFSQPSLANTDFAFDTEGESYYKSSTAKLPSEIQKARDEYYKTLPEKLAKARQLARREREPTSDEITTPPPTEVELRTERMKKELRWTGDEKGWEIIRPDAPVEWDPRMEGALRVFVDPPQIWTESASGEPQN
;
A
#
# COMPACT_ATOMS: atom_id res chain seq x y z
N MET A 1 -27.13 36.14 -95.65
CA MET A 1 -26.58 37.50 -95.47
C MET A 1 -26.83 37.95 -94.04
N SER A 2 -25.78 38.49 -93.43
CA SER A 2 -25.65 39.20 -92.13
C SER A 2 -26.15 38.54 -90.85
N SER A 3 -25.22 37.85 -90.20
CA SER A 3 -25.06 37.75 -88.74
C SER A 3 -24.64 39.10 -88.15
N THR A 4 -25.22 39.49 -87.00
CA THR A 4 -24.76 40.60 -86.17
C THR A 4 -24.04 40.08 -84.93
N GLU A 5 -22.83 40.60 -84.73
CA GLU A 5 -21.90 40.33 -83.63
C GLU A 5 -22.44 40.89 -82.30
N GLY A 6 -22.30 40.11 -81.22
CA GLY A 6 -22.56 40.54 -79.85
C GLY A 6 -21.26 40.95 -79.16
N THR A 7 -21.20 42.21 -78.72
CA THR A 7 -20.09 42.85 -77.99
C THR A 7 -19.77 42.15 -76.66
N PRO A 8 -18.49 41.99 -76.27
CA PRO A 8 -18.11 41.48 -74.94
C PRO A 8 -18.32 42.54 -73.84
N PRO A 9 -18.64 42.14 -72.59
CA PRO A 9 -18.86 43.08 -71.49
C PRO A 9 -17.56 43.75 -71.03
N VAL A 10 -17.65 45.07 -70.80
CA VAL A 10 -16.57 45.93 -70.29
C VAL A 10 -16.24 45.60 -68.83
N PRO A 11 -14.95 45.50 -68.44
CA PRO A 11 -14.57 45.28 -67.04
C PRO A 11 -14.86 46.53 -66.20
N SER A 12 -15.51 46.34 -65.05
CA SER A 12 -15.78 47.40 -64.08
C SER A 12 -14.50 47.84 -63.34
N PRO A 13 -14.37 49.14 -62.96
CA PRO A 13 -13.18 49.64 -62.29
C PRO A 13 -13.04 49.09 -60.86
N PRO A 14 -11.80 48.92 -60.35
CA PRO A 14 -11.56 48.35 -59.03
C PRO A 14 -12.14 49.25 -57.92
N GLN A 15 -12.95 48.67 -57.03
CA GLN A 15 -13.53 49.38 -55.89
C GLN A 15 -12.42 49.86 -54.94
N GLN A 16 -12.45 51.15 -54.57
CA GLN A 16 -11.49 51.72 -53.61
C GLN A 16 -11.70 51.09 -52.23
N LYS A 17 -10.66 50.41 -51.71
CA LYS A 17 -10.68 49.75 -50.40
C LYS A 17 -10.49 50.80 -49.29
N SER A 18 -11.51 51.04 -48.47
CA SER A 18 -11.41 51.98 -47.33
C SER A 18 -11.48 51.27 -45.97
N GLY A 19 -10.89 51.90 -44.93
CA GLY A 19 -10.95 51.47 -43.53
C GLY A 19 -9.85 50.48 -43.10
N ALA A 20 -10.14 49.69 -42.06
CA ALA A 20 -9.21 48.71 -41.46
C ALA A 20 -8.60 47.71 -42.46
N ARG A 21 -9.23 47.55 -43.64
CA ARG A 21 -8.74 46.74 -44.76
C ARG A 21 -7.46 47.27 -45.39
N ALA A 22 -7.36 48.59 -45.58
CA ALA A 22 -6.16 49.20 -46.15
C ALA A 22 -4.98 49.19 -45.13
N ALA A 23 -5.30 49.28 -43.84
CA ALA A 23 -4.30 49.27 -42.77
C ALA A 23 -3.70 47.88 -42.49
N LEU A 24 -4.47 46.81 -42.69
CA LEU A 24 -4.06 45.42 -42.41
C LEU A 24 -3.56 44.66 -43.64
N GLU A 25 -3.60 45.26 -44.84
CA GLU A 25 -3.08 44.64 -46.08
C GLU A 25 -1.55 44.41 -46.01
N TYR A 26 -0.85 45.26 -45.25
CA TYR A 26 0.60 45.16 -45.04
C TYR A 26 1.00 44.30 -43.84
N THR A 27 0.05 43.72 -43.08
CA THR A 27 0.35 42.90 -41.90
C THR A 27 0.52 41.42 -42.22
N GLY A 28 0.62 41.06 -43.51
CA GLY A 28 0.88 39.67 -43.96
C GLY A 28 -0.32 38.72 -43.85
N ILE A 29 -1.51 39.24 -43.53
CA ILE A 29 -2.74 38.45 -43.48
C ILE A 29 -3.35 38.44 -44.89
N PRO A 30 -3.63 37.26 -45.49
CA PRO A 30 -4.19 37.18 -46.83
C PRO A 30 -5.50 37.98 -46.96
N PRO A 31 -5.71 38.78 -48.03
CA PRO A 31 -6.93 39.56 -48.23
C PRO A 31 -8.19 38.69 -48.29
N SER A 32 -8.05 37.44 -48.71
CA SER A 32 -9.11 36.42 -48.74
C SER A 32 -9.69 36.08 -47.37
N TRP A 33 -8.95 36.32 -46.28
CA TRP A 33 -9.44 36.11 -44.92
C TRP A 33 -10.44 37.19 -44.49
N PHE A 34 -10.31 38.41 -45.02
CA PHE A 34 -11.20 39.54 -44.73
C PHE A 34 -12.46 39.55 -45.62
N GLU A 35 -12.41 38.91 -46.79
CA GLU A 35 -13.55 38.77 -47.72
C GLU A 35 -14.46 37.59 -47.35
N LYS A 36 -13.92 36.58 -46.65
CA LYS A 36 -14.65 35.38 -46.28
C LYS A 36 -15.58 35.67 -45.10
N ARG A 37 -16.84 35.99 -45.40
CA ARG A 37 -17.91 36.00 -44.39
C ARG A 37 -17.99 34.61 -43.74
N PRO A 38 -17.80 34.48 -42.42
CA PRO A 38 -17.88 33.17 -41.77
C PRO A 38 -19.31 32.66 -41.93
N ARG A 39 -19.49 31.59 -42.73
CA ARG A 39 -20.77 30.87 -42.78
C ARG A 39 -20.95 30.20 -41.44
N LEU A 40 -22.15 30.29 -40.88
CA LEU A 40 -22.48 29.54 -39.67
C LEU A 40 -22.20 28.06 -39.93
N PRO A 41 -21.53 27.38 -39.01
CA PRO A 41 -21.29 25.96 -39.17
C PRO A 41 -22.61 25.19 -39.21
N SER A 42 -22.60 24.02 -39.86
CA SER A 42 -23.80 23.20 -40.00
C SER A 42 -24.36 22.78 -38.63
N ARG A 43 -25.64 22.39 -38.57
CA ARG A 43 -26.30 21.93 -37.33
C ARG A 43 -25.49 20.87 -36.59
N ASN A 44 -24.99 19.85 -37.29
CA ASN A 44 -24.20 18.78 -36.68
C ASN A 44 -22.87 19.29 -36.12
N TRP A 45 -22.25 20.27 -36.78
CA TRP A 45 -21.01 20.88 -36.30
C TRP A 45 -21.26 21.81 -35.11
N LEU A 46 -22.37 22.55 -35.08
CA LEU A 46 -22.80 23.31 -33.89
C LEU A 46 -23.05 22.40 -32.70
N ILE A 47 -23.73 21.26 -32.90
CA ILE A 47 -23.94 20.27 -31.83
C ILE A 47 -22.59 19.71 -31.37
N PHE A 48 -21.72 19.32 -32.29
CA PHE A 48 -20.40 18.80 -31.98
C PHE A 48 -19.57 19.80 -31.18
N ILE A 49 -19.46 21.06 -31.63
CA ILE A 49 -18.73 22.11 -30.91
C ILE A 49 -19.39 22.45 -29.59
N GLY A 50 -20.72 22.54 -29.53
CA GLY A 50 -21.44 22.81 -28.30
C GLY A 50 -21.13 21.76 -27.23
N VAL A 51 -21.22 20.47 -27.57
CA VAL A 51 -20.95 19.36 -26.65
C VAL A 51 -19.46 19.33 -26.26
N THR A 52 -18.55 19.36 -27.23
CA THR A 52 -17.10 19.26 -26.96
C THR A 52 -16.58 20.47 -26.17
N SER A 53 -17.02 21.69 -26.51
CA SER A 53 -16.67 22.90 -25.78
C SER A 53 -17.23 22.88 -24.36
N SER A 54 -18.46 22.38 -24.16
CA SER A 54 -19.05 22.26 -22.81
C SER A 54 -18.28 21.27 -21.94
N VAL A 55 -17.96 20.08 -22.48
CA VAL A 55 -17.17 19.06 -21.76
C VAL A 55 -15.78 19.60 -21.40
N LEU A 56 -15.11 20.26 -22.35
CA LEU A 56 -13.81 20.89 -22.10
C LEU A 56 -13.92 22.02 -21.08
N GLY A 57 -14.98 22.84 -21.15
CA GLY A 57 -15.26 23.91 -20.21
C GLY A 57 -15.43 23.39 -18.78
N PHE A 58 -16.19 22.31 -18.57
CA PHE A 58 -16.34 21.68 -17.26
C PHE A 58 -15.00 21.17 -16.72
N TYR A 59 -14.20 20.50 -17.57
CA TYR A 59 -12.88 20.04 -17.18
C TYR A 59 -11.96 21.20 -16.77
N LEU A 60 -11.86 22.25 -17.59
CA LEU A 60 -11.00 23.40 -17.30
C LEU A 60 -11.46 24.16 -16.05
N TYR A 61 -12.77 24.30 -15.87
CA TYR A 61 -13.36 24.91 -14.68
C TYR A 61 -12.98 24.14 -13.41
N ASP A 62 -13.20 22.82 -13.38
CA ASP A 62 -12.86 22.00 -12.21
C ASP A 62 -11.36 22.06 -11.90
N ARG A 63 -10.48 22.04 -12.91
CA ARG A 63 -9.03 22.17 -12.70
C ARG A 63 -8.63 23.54 -12.17
N ARG A 64 -9.30 24.61 -12.59
CA ARG A 64 -9.08 25.97 -12.08
C ARG A 64 -9.50 26.07 -10.61
N GLU A 65 -10.68 25.55 -10.27
CA GLU A 65 -11.15 25.52 -8.88
C GLU A 65 -10.26 24.65 -7.99
N CYS A 66 -9.80 23.49 -8.48
CA CYS A 66 -8.82 22.67 -7.77
C CYS A 66 -7.54 23.46 -7.42
N LYS A 67 -7.01 24.25 -8.37
CA LYS A 67 -5.82 25.09 -8.12
C LYS A 67 -6.12 26.17 -7.10
N ARG A 68 -7.25 26.87 -7.25
CA ARG A 68 -7.69 27.92 -6.31
C ARG A 68 -7.81 27.40 -4.87
N ILE A 69 -8.42 26.23 -4.69
CA ILE A 69 -8.55 25.60 -3.36
C ILE A 69 -7.18 25.26 -2.78
N ARG A 70 -6.28 24.66 -3.57
CA ARG A 70 -4.92 24.35 -3.10
C ARG A 70 -4.15 25.60 -2.70
N GLU A 71 -4.18 26.62 -3.55
CA GLU A 71 -3.51 27.90 -3.29
C GLU A 71 -4.05 28.59 -2.04
N HIS A 72 -5.38 28.53 -1.82
CA HIS A 72 -6.01 29.05 -0.61
C HIS A 72 -5.53 28.35 0.66
N TYR A 73 -5.48 27.02 0.69
CA TYR A 73 -4.99 26.30 1.86
C TYR A 73 -3.47 26.39 2.02
N ALA A 74 -2.72 26.40 0.92
CA ALA A 74 -1.27 26.57 0.93
C ALA A 74 -0.86 27.94 1.48
N SER A 75 -1.54 29.02 1.10
CA SER A 75 -1.26 30.36 1.63
C SER A 75 -1.60 30.45 3.12
N ARG A 76 -2.66 29.78 3.58
CA ARG A 76 -3.03 29.72 5.00
C ARG A 76 -1.98 29.06 5.88
N VAL A 77 -1.25 28.06 5.39
CA VAL A 77 -0.27 27.30 6.21
C VAL A 77 1.17 27.76 6.00
N ARG A 78 1.41 28.61 4.99
CA ARG A 78 2.74 29.05 4.57
C ARG A 78 3.56 29.67 5.70
N TYR A 79 2.92 30.41 6.61
CA TYR A 79 3.62 31.08 7.71
C TYR A 79 4.40 30.09 8.60
N LEU A 80 3.90 28.86 8.78
CA LEU A 80 4.56 27.83 9.57
C LEU A 80 5.86 27.33 8.93
N ALA A 81 5.97 27.39 7.60
CA ALA A 81 7.18 27.02 6.89
C ALA A 81 8.28 28.09 6.97
N GLU A 82 7.91 29.33 7.31
CA GLU A 82 8.83 30.47 7.41
C GLU A 82 9.41 30.60 8.83
N GLU A 83 8.90 29.84 9.81
CA GLU A 83 9.43 29.81 11.18
C GLU A 83 10.84 29.16 11.20
N PRO A 84 11.85 29.86 11.74
CA PRO A 84 13.21 29.32 11.78
C PRO A 84 13.31 28.18 12.79
N LEU A 85 13.88 27.06 12.36
CA LEU A 85 14.16 25.88 13.19
C LEU A 85 15.62 25.90 13.69
N HIS A 86 15.86 25.42 14.91
CA HIS A 86 17.22 25.28 15.42
C HIS A 86 18.00 24.19 14.66
N SER A 87 19.32 24.34 14.53
CA SER A 87 20.15 23.45 13.68
C SER A 87 20.16 21.98 14.12
N LEU A 88 19.88 21.70 15.40
CA LEU A 88 19.79 20.34 15.95
C LEU A 88 18.35 19.82 16.01
N ASP A 89 17.36 20.70 15.82
CA ASP A 89 15.96 20.31 15.84
C ASP A 89 15.58 19.71 14.49
N PHE A 90 14.64 18.77 14.55
CA PHE A 90 14.10 18.16 13.35
C PHE A 90 12.68 18.67 13.10
N PRO A 91 12.30 18.84 11.82
CA PRO A 91 10.93 19.17 11.50
C PRO A 91 9.98 18.08 11.96
N ARG A 92 8.74 18.50 12.24
CA ARG A 92 7.64 17.59 12.57
C ARG A 92 7.46 16.58 11.45
N LYS A 93 7.36 15.30 11.80
CA LYS A 93 7.24 14.20 10.86
C LYS A 93 5.97 13.40 11.11
N VAL A 94 5.14 13.23 10.09
CA VAL A 94 3.88 12.50 10.14
C VAL A 94 4.03 11.14 9.48
N THR A 95 3.48 10.09 10.08
CA THR A 95 3.47 8.75 9.48
C THR A 95 2.17 8.52 8.74
N VAL A 96 2.23 8.17 7.46
CA VAL A 96 1.09 7.96 6.59
C VAL A 96 0.95 6.48 6.29
N TYR A 97 -0.16 5.88 6.70
CA TYR A 97 -0.50 4.51 6.38
C TYR A 97 -1.52 4.44 5.25
N GLY A 98 -1.14 3.73 4.18
CA GLY A 98 -2.01 3.37 3.07
C GLY A 98 -2.21 1.86 3.03
N ALA A 99 -3.44 1.42 2.82
CA ALA A 99 -3.75 0.02 2.57
C ALA A 99 -4.21 -0.19 1.12
N LYS A 100 -4.13 -1.44 0.66
CA LYS A 100 -4.63 -1.84 -0.65
C LYS A 100 -6.16 -1.81 -0.66
N TRP A 101 -6.74 -1.18 -1.68
CA TRP A 101 -8.19 -1.19 -1.86
C TRP A 101 -8.66 -2.59 -2.29
N PRO A 102 -9.74 -3.13 -1.69
CA PRO A 102 -10.21 -4.47 -2.02
C PRO A 102 -10.62 -4.61 -3.49
N GLY A 103 -10.05 -5.61 -4.16
CA GLY A 103 -10.37 -5.92 -5.57
C GLY A 103 -9.67 -5.04 -6.59
N ASP A 104 -8.81 -4.13 -6.16
CA ASP A 104 -7.85 -3.44 -7.04
C ASP A 104 -6.58 -4.29 -7.19
N ASP A 105 -5.93 -4.20 -8.35
CA ASP A 105 -4.60 -4.77 -8.55
C ASP A 105 -3.52 -3.84 -7.98
N ASP A 106 -3.73 -2.52 -8.12
CA ASP A 106 -2.81 -1.48 -7.65
C ASP A 106 -2.90 -1.28 -6.13
N TRP A 107 -1.88 -1.71 -5.38
CA TRP A 107 -1.81 -1.48 -3.93
C TRP A 107 -1.54 0.00 -3.56
N ASP A 108 -0.90 0.76 -4.45
CA ASP A 108 -0.44 2.15 -4.17
C ASP A 108 -1.54 3.22 -4.38
N ARG A 109 -2.81 2.84 -4.61
CA ARG A 109 -3.89 3.81 -4.92
C ARG A 109 -4.17 4.78 -3.78
N SER A 110 -4.20 4.29 -2.54
CA SER A 110 -4.34 5.11 -1.33
C SER A 110 -3.17 6.09 -1.19
N THR A 111 -1.94 5.63 -1.40
CA THR A 111 -0.75 6.48 -1.44
C THR A 111 -0.80 7.54 -2.53
N LYS A 112 -1.22 7.18 -3.74
CA LYS A 112 -1.38 8.13 -4.87
C LYS A 112 -2.40 9.20 -4.52
N TYR A 113 -3.50 8.83 -3.84
CA TYR A 113 -4.49 9.78 -3.33
C TYR A 113 -3.86 10.77 -2.35
N PHE A 114 -3.13 10.29 -1.34
CA PHE A 114 -2.41 11.14 -0.39
C PHE A 114 -1.43 12.10 -1.09
N ARG A 115 -0.59 11.57 -2.00
CA ARG A 115 0.39 12.36 -2.76
C ARG A 115 -0.26 13.46 -3.60
N LYS A 116 -1.47 13.22 -4.11
CA LYS A 116 -2.19 14.14 -5.00
C LYS A 116 -2.94 15.23 -4.24
N TYR A 117 -3.57 14.89 -3.11
CA TYR A 117 -4.53 15.80 -2.44
C TYR A 117 -4.04 16.35 -1.10
N VAL A 118 -3.31 15.58 -0.31
CA VAL A 118 -2.91 15.96 1.06
C VAL A 118 -1.48 16.50 1.08
N LYS A 119 -0.55 15.79 0.42
CA LYS A 119 0.87 16.13 0.37
C LYS A 119 1.16 17.60 0.00
N PRO A 120 0.53 18.20 -1.03
CA PRO A 120 0.87 19.57 -1.42
C PRO A 120 0.74 20.58 -0.28
N ILE A 121 -0.26 20.41 0.58
CA ILE A 121 -0.51 21.32 1.71
C ILE A 121 0.48 21.06 2.86
N LEU A 122 0.81 19.80 3.14
CA LEU A 122 1.83 19.45 4.13
C LEU A 122 3.22 20.00 3.73
N VAL A 123 3.55 19.92 2.44
CA VAL A 123 4.80 20.47 1.90
C VAL A 123 4.83 22.00 2.03
N SER A 124 3.70 22.68 1.79
CA SER A 124 3.60 24.14 2.00
C SER A 124 3.79 24.57 3.45
N ALA A 125 3.56 23.67 4.41
CA ALA A 125 3.78 23.90 5.84
C ALA A 125 5.13 23.38 6.36
N ALA A 126 6.02 22.91 5.48
CA ALA A 126 7.31 22.29 5.83
C ALA A 126 7.18 21.11 6.83
N VAL A 127 6.07 20.35 6.75
CA VAL A 127 5.86 19.15 7.56
C VAL A 127 6.37 17.93 6.79
N ASP A 128 7.32 17.21 7.39
CA ASP A 128 7.85 15.96 6.85
C ASP A 128 6.82 14.84 6.95
N TYR A 129 6.91 13.87 6.04
CA TYR A 129 6.03 12.71 6.06
C TYR A 129 6.78 11.44 5.67
N GLU A 130 6.37 10.30 6.23
CA GLU A 130 6.81 8.97 5.83
C GLU A 130 5.61 8.15 5.39
N ILE A 131 5.69 7.54 4.21
CA ILE A 131 4.59 6.74 3.67
C ILE A 131 4.92 5.27 3.87
N ILE A 132 4.02 4.57 4.55
CA ILE A 132 4.02 3.14 4.76
C ILE A 132 2.79 2.57 4.05
N ALA A 133 3.01 1.79 3.00
CA ALA A 133 1.94 1.20 2.21
C ALA A 133 1.93 -0.33 2.35
N GLY A 134 0.76 -0.89 2.67
CA GLY A 134 0.51 -2.34 2.65
C GLY A 134 0.35 -2.83 1.22
N ARG A 135 1.11 -3.85 0.82
CA ARG A 135 1.05 -4.41 -0.54
C ARG A 135 -0.14 -5.36 -0.70
N ARG A 136 -0.42 -6.12 0.34
CA ARG A 136 -1.53 -7.07 0.46
C ARG A 136 -2.43 -6.68 1.63
N HIS A 137 -3.57 -7.33 1.70
CA HIS A 137 -4.47 -7.20 2.83
C HIS A 137 -3.83 -7.81 4.08
N GLY A 138 -3.89 -7.11 5.21
CA GLY A 138 -3.32 -7.54 6.49
C GLY A 138 -1.82 -7.30 6.65
N ASP A 139 -1.12 -6.83 5.61
CA ASP A 139 0.30 -6.46 5.69
C ASP A 139 0.51 -5.30 6.66
N LEU A 140 -0.38 -4.30 6.62
CA LEU A 140 -0.26 -3.12 7.49
C LEU A 140 -0.53 -3.51 8.95
N ALA A 141 -1.55 -4.32 9.21
CA ALA A 141 -1.85 -4.85 10.53
C ALA A 141 -0.66 -5.65 11.11
N THR A 142 -0.05 -6.50 10.29
CA THR A 142 1.15 -7.28 10.65
C THR A 142 2.31 -6.37 11.01
N ARG A 143 2.62 -5.40 10.15
CA ARG A 143 3.73 -4.47 10.38
C ARG A 143 3.56 -3.68 11.67
N ILE A 144 2.36 -3.14 11.92
CA ILE A 144 2.08 -2.38 13.14
C ILE A 144 2.21 -3.27 14.37
N THR A 145 1.71 -4.51 14.29
CA THR A 145 1.85 -5.50 15.38
C THR A 145 3.32 -5.73 15.70
N GLU A 146 4.14 -5.96 14.68
CA GLU A 146 5.58 -6.21 14.82
C GLU A 146 6.34 -4.97 15.31
N ASP A 147 6.01 -3.78 14.81
CA ASP A 147 6.59 -2.51 15.25
C ASP A 147 6.32 -2.29 16.76
N ILE A 148 5.07 -2.47 17.21
CA ILE A 148 4.70 -2.33 18.63
C ILE A 148 5.40 -3.40 19.48
N LYS A 149 5.41 -4.67 19.05
CA LYS A 149 6.08 -5.74 19.79
C LYS A 149 7.57 -5.47 19.91
N THR A 150 8.21 -5.00 18.84
CA THR A 150 9.64 -4.65 18.83
C THR A 150 9.92 -3.48 19.77
N GLN A 151 9.09 -2.43 19.74
CA GLN A 151 9.21 -1.30 20.68
C GLN A 151 9.07 -1.76 22.15
N ARG A 152 8.09 -2.63 22.43
CA ARG A 152 7.88 -3.19 23.77
C ARG A 152 9.05 -4.07 24.22
N ARG A 153 9.60 -4.92 23.33
CA ARG A 153 10.79 -5.73 23.62
C ARG A 153 11.99 -4.86 23.94
N ILE A 154 12.23 -3.81 23.16
CA ILE A 154 13.31 -2.84 23.40
C ILE A 154 13.11 -2.15 24.75
N ALA A 155 11.90 -1.69 25.06
CA ALA A 155 11.60 -1.03 26.33
C ALA A 155 11.83 -1.95 27.55
N LEU A 156 11.63 -3.26 27.39
CA LEU A 156 11.90 -4.28 28.41
C LEU A 156 13.35 -4.81 28.40
N GLY A 157 14.21 -4.34 27.48
CA GLY A 157 15.59 -4.81 27.35
C GLY A 157 15.73 -6.24 26.78
N LEU A 158 14.67 -6.79 26.20
CA LEU A 158 14.66 -8.13 25.58
C LEU A 158 15.36 -8.14 24.22
N GLU A 159 15.40 -7.00 23.54
CA GLU A 159 15.99 -6.84 22.21
C GLU A 159 16.84 -5.58 22.18
N VAL A 160 18.05 -5.69 21.62
CA VAL A 160 18.95 -4.54 21.46
C VAL A 160 18.48 -3.71 20.27
N PRO A 161 18.31 -2.39 20.42
CA PRO A 161 17.99 -1.51 19.29
C PRO A 161 18.97 -1.71 18.13
N ASN A 162 18.46 -1.81 16.90
CA ASN A 162 19.28 -1.86 15.70
C ASN A 162 19.84 -0.44 15.42
N GLU A 163 20.93 -0.09 16.08
CA GLU A 163 21.60 1.20 15.96
C GLU A 163 22.86 1.09 15.08
N PRO A 164 23.13 2.10 14.24
CA PRO A 164 24.38 2.16 13.49
C PRO A 164 25.57 2.24 14.46
N ILE A 165 26.65 1.52 14.15
CA ILE A 165 27.83 1.34 15.01
C ILE A 165 28.52 2.68 15.36
N MET A 166 28.30 3.74 14.57
CA MET A 166 28.86 5.07 14.83
C MET A 166 27.83 6.02 15.47
N PRO A 167 28.15 6.63 16.63
CA PRO A 167 27.30 7.64 17.23
C PRO A 167 27.37 8.93 16.41
N LEU A 168 26.28 9.25 15.70
CA LEU A 168 26.11 10.53 15.02
C LEU A 168 25.81 11.62 16.08
N PRO A 169 26.34 12.85 15.95
CA PRO A 169 26.03 13.96 16.87
C PRO A 169 24.53 14.31 16.87
N THR A 170 23.79 13.94 15.83
CA THR A 170 22.33 14.08 15.74
C THR A 170 21.55 12.91 16.37
N ARG A 171 22.20 12.09 17.20
CA ARG A 171 21.57 10.94 17.87
C ARG A 171 20.53 11.43 18.87
N GLN A 172 19.27 11.07 18.62
CA GLN A 172 18.17 11.30 19.55
C GLN A 172 18.06 10.17 20.58
N SER A 173 17.80 10.53 21.82
CA SER A 173 17.40 9.58 22.87
C SER A 173 16.09 8.87 22.50
N PRO A 174 15.82 7.65 23.00
CA PRO A 174 14.58 6.94 22.73
C PRO A 174 13.34 7.73 23.16
N GLU A 175 13.42 8.48 24.27
CA GLU A 175 12.35 9.34 24.73
C GLU A 175 12.07 10.52 23.80
N GLN A 176 13.13 11.16 23.26
CA GLN A 176 12.97 12.23 22.27
C GLN A 176 12.33 11.71 20.98
N LYS A 177 12.71 10.50 20.52
CA LYS A 177 12.07 9.85 19.37
C LYS A 177 10.59 9.61 19.64
N GLN A 178 10.23 9.13 20.82
CA GLN A 178 8.84 8.90 21.21
C GLN A 178 8.04 10.21 21.24
N ARG A 179 8.58 11.26 21.87
CA ARG A 179 7.92 12.59 21.90
C ARG A 179 7.68 13.13 20.49
N ARG A 180 8.66 13.00 19.59
CA ARG A 180 8.53 13.40 18.18
C ARG A 180 7.45 12.61 17.46
N LEU A 181 7.36 11.29 17.71
CA LEU A 181 6.33 10.44 17.13
C LEU A 181 4.93 10.84 17.60
N LEU A 182 4.77 11.16 18.88
CA LEU A 182 3.52 11.65 19.46
C LEU A 182 3.11 13.02 18.91
N ASP A 183 4.05 13.96 18.72
CA ASP A 183 3.77 15.29 18.13
C ASP A 183 3.46 15.23 16.63
N GLY A 184 4.06 14.28 15.91
CA GLY A 184 3.82 14.05 14.49
C GLY A 184 2.36 13.70 14.20
N GLY A 185 1.90 12.58 14.76
CA GLY A 185 0.61 12.00 14.43
C GLY A 185 0.67 11.00 13.27
N VAL A 186 -0.44 10.32 13.05
CA VAL A 186 -0.61 9.24 12.08
C VAL A 186 -1.75 9.57 11.12
N VAL A 187 -1.52 9.46 9.82
CA VAL A 187 -2.53 9.62 8.76
C VAL A 187 -2.98 8.25 8.28
N LEU A 188 -4.27 7.96 8.37
CA LEU A 188 -4.88 6.73 7.86
C LEU A 188 -5.68 7.07 6.59
N VAL A 189 -5.28 6.50 5.47
CA VAL A 189 -5.92 6.77 4.16
C VAL A 189 -6.94 5.68 3.82
N GLY A 190 -8.21 6.01 4.05
CA GLY A 190 -9.36 5.16 3.77
C GLY A 190 -9.70 4.15 4.85
N ARG A 191 -10.92 3.61 4.76
CA ARG A 191 -11.45 2.58 5.66
C ARG A 191 -10.57 1.33 5.82
N PRO A 192 -9.99 0.73 4.76
CA PRO A 192 -9.15 -0.46 4.92
C PRO A 192 -7.92 -0.20 5.80
N ALA A 193 -7.28 0.97 5.64
CA ALA A 193 -6.11 1.34 6.45
C ALA A 193 -6.49 1.52 7.92
N PHE A 194 -7.68 2.07 8.19
CA PHE A 194 -8.21 2.20 9.55
C PHE A 194 -8.48 0.83 10.20
N LYS A 195 -9.16 -0.09 9.50
CA LYS A 195 -9.40 -1.45 10.00
C LYS A 195 -8.10 -2.19 10.31
N GLU A 196 -7.14 -2.17 9.39
CA GLU A 196 -5.84 -2.81 9.58
C GLU A 196 -5.01 -2.16 10.69
N TYR A 197 -5.04 -0.83 10.81
CA TYR A 197 -4.33 -0.11 11.87
C TYR A 197 -4.85 -0.50 13.26
N MET A 198 -6.17 -0.49 13.45
CA MET A 198 -6.78 -0.83 14.73
C MET A 198 -6.59 -2.32 15.09
N ALA A 199 -6.68 -3.21 14.09
CA ALA A 199 -6.36 -4.63 14.28
C ALA A 199 -4.90 -4.85 14.67
N GLY A 200 -3.97 -4.15 14.01
CA GLY A 200 -2.55 -4.20 14.35
C GLY A 200 -2.24 -3.63 15.73
N LEU A 201 -2.90 -2.53 16.11
CA LEU A 201 -2.76 -1.92 17.43
C LEU A 201 -3.24 -2.88 18.53
N ARG A 202 -4.41 -3.49 18.35
CA ARG A 202 -4.96 -4.47 19.31
C ARG A 202 -4.01 -5.65 19.47
N ARG A 203 -3.64 -6.28 18.35
CA ARG A 203 -2.73 -7.44 18.35
C ARG A 203 -1.37 -7.10 18.96
N GLY A 204 -0.81 -5.92 18.66
CA GLY A 204 0.47 -5.47 19.20
C GLY A 204 0.50 -5.32 20.73
N TRP A 205 -0.62 -4.90 21.33
CA TRP A 205 -0.73 -4.72 22.78
C TRP A 205 -1.25 -5.95 23.52
N THR A 206 -2.13 -6.75 22.90
CA THR A 206 -2.76 -7.93 23.53
C THR A 206 -1.95 -9.22 23.35
N GLU A 207 -1.28 -9.43 22.20
CA GLU A 207 -0.53 -10.66 21.95
C GLU A 207 0.81 -10.71 22.73
N SER A 208 1.36 -11.92 22.85
CA SER A 208 2.66 -12.15 23.50
C SER A 208 3.82 -11.48 22.75
N LEU A 209 4.88 -11.15 23.50
CA LEU A 209 6.10 -10.52 22.98
C LEU A 209 7.09 -11.54 22.41
N GLN A 210 6.78 -12.83 22.45
CA GLN A 210 7.59 -13.90 21.87
C GLN A 210 7.90 -13.59 20.39
N LYS A 211 9.17 -13.77 20.01
CA LYS A 211 9.60 -13.62 18.63
C LYS A 211 9.20 -14.88 17.86
N VAL A 212 7.96 -14.91 17.39
CA VAL A 212 7.45 -15.99 16.55
C VAL A 212 7.82 -15.68 15.11
N ASP A 213 8.75 -16.47 14.56
CA ASP A 213 8.94 -16.51 13.11
C ASP A 213 7.77 -17.27 12.49
N ARG A 214 6.98 -16.55 11.68
CA ARG A 214 5.78 -17.12 11.03
C ARG A 214 6.16 -18.20 10.03
N GLU A 215 7.32 -18.07 9.38
CA GLU A 215 7.81 -19.05 8.43
C GLU A 215 8.24 -20.32 9.16
N GLU A 216 8.92 -20.19 10.29
CA GLU A 216 9.32 -21.35 11.10
C GLU A 216 8.11 -22.08 11.70
N LYS A 217 7.12 -21.34 12.22
CA LYS A 217 5.90 -21.96 12.74
C LYS A 217 5.15 -22.72 11.64
N LEU A 218 5.01 -22.11 10.47
CA LEU A 218 4.36 -22.73 9.32
C LEU A 218 5.18 -23.93 8.80
N ALA A 219 6.51 -23.86 8.83
CA ALA A 219 7.37 -24.97 8.42
C ALA A 219 7.15 -26.20 9.33
N ARG A 220 7.12 -26.00 10.64
CA ARG A 220 6.82 -27.07 11.62
C ARG A 220 5.43 -27.68 11.39
N GLU A 221 4.42 -26.85 11.11
CA GLU A 221 3.07 -27.32 10.78
C GLU A 221 3.06 -28.15 9.47
N LEU A 222 3.78 -27.70 8.44
CA LEU A 222 3.80 -28.38 7.13
C LEU A 222 4.69 -29.64 7.10
N GLU A 223 5.71 -29.71 7.95
CA GLU A 223 6.51 -30.92 8.19
C GLU A 223 5.66 -32.01 8.85
N SER A 224 4.76 -31.64 9.77
CA SER A 224 3.88 -32.59 10.45
C SER A 224 2.77 -33.21 9.60
N ASP A 225 2.49 -32.65 8.42
CA ASP A 225 1.40 -33.07 7.51
C ASP A 225 1.79 -34.28 6.63
N GLY A 226 3.06 -34.68 6.60
CA GLY A 226 3.54 -35.88 5.90
C GLY A 226 3.32 -35.92 4.38
N ARG A 227 2.89 -34.82 3.75
CA ARG A 227 2.63 -34.74 2.29
C ARG A 227 3.85 -34.94 1.42
N PHE A 228 5.04 -34.72 1.98
CA PHE A 228 6.33 -34.92 1.31
C PHE A 228 7.00 -36.22 1.74
N ASP A 229 6.37 -37.03 2.59
CA ASP A 229 6.96 -38.30 3.02
C ASP A 229 6.87 -39.32 1.89
N GLU A 230 7.91 -40.14 1.73
CA GLU A 230 7.91 -41.23 0.76
C GLU A 230 7.20 -42.44 1.36
N LEU A 231 6.16 -42.94 0.69
CA LEU A 231 5.43 -44.14 1.11
C LEU A 231 6.24 -45.44 0.96
N ASP A 232 7.45 -45.38 0.40
CA ASP A 232 8.26 -46.55 0.04
C ASP A 232 9.27 -47.01 1.11
N GLU A 233 9.47 -46.27 2.21
CA GLU A 233 10.31 -46.77 3.31
C GLU A 233 9.64 -47.90 4.13
N LEU A 234 8.36 -48.22 3.87
CA LEU A 234 7.65 -49.35 4.49
C LEU A 234 7.72 -50.66 3.67
N LYS A 235 8.46 -50.71 2.56
CA LYS A 235 8.58 -51.91 1.69
C LYS A 235 9.96 -52.56 1.64
N HIS A 236 10.87 -52.19 2.55
CA HIS A 236 12.00 -53.06 2.88
C HIS A 236 11.72 -53.74 4.21
N PRO A 237 11.03 -54.90 4.23
CA PRO A 237 11.20 -55.80 5.36
C PRO A 237 12.69 -56.12 5.42
N LEU A 238 13.28 -55.95 6.61
CA LEU A 238 14.54 -56.57 6.98
C LEU A 238 14.40 -58.08 6.74
N SER A 239 14.77 -58.54 5.55
CA SER A 239 15.06 -59.93 5.28
C SER A 239 16.45 -60.22 5.84
N SER A 240 16.47 -60.51 7.14
CA SER A 240 17.37 -61.50 7.71
C SER A 240 17.20 -62.83 6.96
N GLU A 241 18.29 -63.58 6.77
CA GLU A 241 18.46 -64.83 5.99
C GLU A 241 18.85 -64.52 4.51
N ASP A 242 20.05 -64.82 3.96
CA ASP A 242 21.11 -65.78 4.25
C ASP A 242 22.46 -65.28 3.69
N ILE A 243 23.51 -65.19 4.51
CA ILE A 243 24.91 -65.53 4.13
C ILE A 243 25.61 -66.04 5.40
N GLU A 244 25.57 -67.35 5.63
CA GLU A 244 26.52 -68.07 6.50
C GLU A 244 27.86 -68.23 5.77
N GLY A 245 28.99 -67.93 6.44
CA GLY A 245 30.31 -68.33 5.91
C GLY A 245 31.58 -67.57 6.35
N GLU A 246 31.69 -67.16 7.63
CA GLU A 246 32.95 -66.93 8.39
C GLU A 246 33.98 -65.85 7.91
N PRO A 247 35.06 -65.53 8.68
CA PRO A 247 35.04 -64.54 9.76
C PRO A 247 36.08 -63.40 9.58
N LEU A 248 35.78 -62.19 10.07
CA LEU A 248 36.79 -61.18 10.43
C LEU A 248 37.41 -61.58 11.79
N PRO A 249 38.72 -61.41 12.08
CA PRO A 249 39.41 -60.11 11.96
C PRO A 249 40.94 -60.14 11.73
N THR A 250 41.51 -59.12 11.06
CA THR A 250 42.84 -58.59 11.45
C THR A 250 43.02 -57.13 11.00
N PRO A 251 43.54 -56.24 11.85
CA PRO A 251 43.92 -54.88 11.48
C PRO A 251 45.40 -54.86 11.07
N SER A 252 45.70 -54.69 9.78
CA SER A 252 47.07 -54.50 9.31
C SER A 252 47.19 -53.33 8.32
N ARG A 253 47.42 -52.15 8.91
CA ARG A 253 48.60 -51.30 8.67
C ARG A 253 49.23 -51.43 7.27
N LEU A 254 48.95 -50.46 6.40
CA LEU A 254 49.84 -50.06 5.32
C LEU A 254 50.23 -48.57 5.46
N PRO A 255 51.48 -48.21 5.11
CA PRO A 255 52.11 -46.94 5.48
C PRO A 255 51.73 -45.76 4.57
N PRO A 256 51.86 -44.50 5.04
CA PRO A 256 51.59 -43.32 4.24
C PRO A 256 52.77 -43.03 3.28
N SER A 257 52.50 -43.00 1.97
CA SER A 257 53.46 -42.47 1.00
C SER A 257 53.47 -40.94 1.04
N ARG A 258 54.66 -40.38 1.25
CA ARG A 258 54.99 -38.94 1.28
C ARG A 258 54.74 -38.22 -0.06
N PRO A 259 54.63 -36.88 -0.04
CA PRO A 259 54.09 -36.09 -1.15
C PRO A 259 55.13 -35.81 -2.24
N GLY A 260 54.72 -36.04 -3.49
CA GLY A 260 55.41 -35.54 -4.67
C GLY A 260 55.07 -34.07 -4.91
N VAL A 261 56.11 -33.28 -5.07
CA VAL A 261 56.12 -31.86 -5.38
C VAL A 261 55.81 -31.67 -6.88
N PHE A 262 55.25 -30.51 -7.24
CA PHE A 262 54.95 -30.00 -8.60
C PHE A 262 53.52 -30.21 -9.14
N SER A 263 52.62 -29.28 -8.78
CA SER A 263 51.71 -28.64 -9.76
C SER A 263 51.25 -27.26 -9.24
N PRO A 264 51.52 -26.15 -9.94
CA PRO A 264 51.07 -24.81 -9.55
C PRO A 264 49.66 -24.54 -10.12
N LEU A 265 48.86 -23.80 -9.35
CA LEU A 265 47.49 -23.32 -9.66
C LEU A 265 46.38 -24.35 -9.42
N SER A 266 45.98 -24.47 -8.15
CA SER A 266 44.59 -24.77 -7.81
C SER A 266 44.04 -23.72 -6.84
N MET A 267 42.85 -23.27 -7.21
CA MET A 267 42.04 -22.26 -6.57
C MET A 267 41.93 -22.48 -5.06
N ARG A 268 42.00 -21.37 -4.33
CA ARG A 268 41.75 -21.26 -2.89
C ARG A 268 40.42 -21.91 -2.54
N GLY A 269 40.48 -23.13 -1.99
CA GLY A 269 39.33 -23.80 -1.40
C GLY A 269 38.79 -22.99 -0.22
N PRO A 270 37.48 -23.08 0.07
CA PRO A 270 36.89 -22.39 1.20
C PRO A 270 37.53 -22.91 2.49
N ILE A 271 37.92 -21.96 3.34
CA ILE A 271 38.36 -22.21 4.71
C ILE A 271 37.28 -23.07 5.38
N PRO A 272 37.62 -24.16 6.09
CA PRO A 272 36.61 -24.88 6.87
C PRO A 272 36.02 -23.90 7.87
N SER A 273 34.76 -23.52 7.66
CA SER A 273 33.97 -22.83 8.66
C SER A 273 34.00 -23.71 9.90
N LYS A 274 34.52 -23.17 11.00
CA LYS A 274 34.28 -23.73 12.32
C LYS A 274 32.79 -24.07 12.42
N PRO A 275 32.41 -25.23 12.99
CA PRO A 275 31.00 -25.53 13.19
C PRO A 275 30.41 -24.35 13.95
N VAL A 276 29.46 -23.66 13.31
CA VAL A 276 28.57 -22.74 14.00
C VAL A 276 27.94 -23.61 15.07
N PRO A 277 28.15 -23.34 16.37
CA PRO A 277 27.41 -24.08 17.39
C PRO A 277 25.94 -23.91 17.03
N ALA A 278 25.22 -25.04 16.93
CA ALA A 278 23.77 -25.05 16.82
C ALA A 278 23.25 -23.94 17.72
N GLN A 279 22.49 -23.00 17.13
CA GLN A 279 21.91 -21.91 17.88
C GLN A 279 21.23 -22.53 19.09
N GLN A 280 21.85 -22.37 20.25
CA GLN A 280 21.23 -22.68 21.52
C GLN A 280 19.94 -21.87 21.49
N HIS A 281 18.80 -22.55 21.56
CA HIS A 281 17.52 -21.91 21.77
C HIS A 281 17.72 -20.92 22.91
N GLN A 282 17.81 -19.63 22.59
CA GLN A 282 17.74 -18.62 23.64
C GLN A 282 16.40 -18.88 24.32
N PRO A 283 16.33 -18.93 25.65
CA PRO A 283 15.05 -19.08 26.33
C PRO A 283 14.10 -18.02 25.77
N ASP A 284 12.84 -18.37 25.54
CA ASP A 284 11.81 -17.49 24.98
C ASP A 284 11.50 -16.33 25.95
N LEU A 285 12.41 -15.34 26.05
CA LEU A 285 12.40 -14.28 27.07
C LEU A 285 11.15 -13.34 27.02
N GLY A 286 10.24 -13.54 26.06
CA GLY A 286 9.03 -12.72 25.87
C GLY A 286 7.70 -13.46 26.00
N ALA A 287 7.68 -14.77 26.26
CA ALA A 287 6.44 -15.54 26.36
C ALA A 287 5.66 -15.26 27.66
N ASP A 288 6.38 -15.05 28.77
CA ASP A 288 5.80 -14.90 30.12
C ASP A 288 5.38 -13.47 30.47
N VAL A 289 5.56 -12.50 29.56
CA VAL A 289 5.22 -11.09 29.81
C VAL A 289 3.72 -10.86 29.59
N PRO A 290 2.93 -10.53 30.63
CA PRO A 290 1.50 -10.29 30.46
C PRO A 290 1.23 -9.00 29.68
N PRO A 291 0.08 -8.89 28.98
CA PRO A 291 -0.35 -7.66 28.34
C PRO A 291 -0.50 -6.51 29.36
N PRO A 292 -0.05 -5.29 29.04
CA PRO A 292 -0.09 -4.16 29.98
C PRO A 292 -1.53 -3.76 30.32
N ALA A 293 -1.78 -3.41 31.58
CA ALA A 293 -3.11 -3.01 32.05
C ALA A 293 -3.63 -1.74 31.34
N HIS A 294 -2.73 -0.80 31.03
CA HIS A 294 -3.04 0.44 30.33
C HIS A 294 -2.13 0.61 29.11
N ILE A 295 -2.70 1.08 28.00
CA ILE A 295 -1.96 1.37 26.77
C ILE A 295 -1.36 2.80 26.91
N PRO A 296 -0.05 2.99 26.65
CA PRO A 296 0.55 4.32 26.69
C PRO A 296 -0.06 5.22 25.61
N PRO A 297 0.04 6.56 25.76
CA PRO A 297 -0.51 7.49 24.78
C PRO A 297 0.04 7.19 23.39
N GLN A 298 -0.86 7.11 22.42
CA GLN A 298 -0.55 6.84 21.02
C GLN A 298 -0.52 8.17 20.23
N PRO A 299 0.17 8.21 19.08
CA PRO A 299 0.10 9.37 18.20
C PRO A 299 -1.33 9.63 17.75
N SER A 300 -1.71 10.91 17.63
CA SER A 300 -3.07 11.27 17.20
C SER A 300 -3.34 10.87 15.75
N LEU A 301 -4.56 10.40 15.49
CA LEU A 301 -4.99 9.86 14.21
C LEU A 301 -5.67 10.93 13.35
N LEU A 302 -5.31 11.01 12.07
CA LEU A 302 -6.09 11.69 11.05
C LEU A 302 -6.74 10.63 10.17
N LEU A 303 -8.06 10.71 10.06
CA LEU A 303 -8.85 9.85 9.18
C LEU A 303 -9.10 10.59 7.86
N VAL A 304 -8.48 10.11 6.77
CA VAL A 304 -8.64 10.69 5.42
C VAL A 304 -9.57 9.81 4.61
N PRO A 305 -10.79 10.26 4.25
CA PRO A 305 -11.71 9.45 3.47
C PRO A 305 -11.13 9.16 2.10
N PHE A 306 -11.22 7.91 1.67
CA PHE A 306 -10.67 7.47 0.39
C PHE A 306 -11.55 6.38 -0.18
N THR A 307 -12.19 6.71 -1.31
CA THR A 307 -12.99 5.77 -2.09
C THR A 307 -12.36 5.55 -3.45
N ASN A 308 -12.39 4.30 -3.91
CA ASN A 308 -11.89 3.91 -5.22
C ASN A 308 -12.95 3.10 -5.95
N TYR A 309 -13.40 3.62 -7.08
CA TYR A 309 -14.42 2.98 -7.90
C TYR A 309 -13.79 1.98 -8.86
N LEU A 310 -14.32 0.75 -8.88
CA LEU A 310 -13.83 -0.37 -9.67
C LEU A 310 -14.95 -1.09 -10.42
N GLY A 311 -14.65 -1.49 -11.65
CA GLY A 311 -15.55 -2.27 -12.50
C GLY A 311 -16.48 -1.44 -13.37
N MET A 312 -17.05 -2.09 -14.39
CA MET A 312 -17.84 -1.42 -15.43
C MET A 312 -19.10 -0.73 -14.89
N ALA A 313 -19.73 -1.31 -13.86
CA ALA A 313 -20.93 -0.74 -13.24
C ALA A 313 -20.67 0.61 -12.55
N GLN A 314 -19.43 0.87 -12.10
CA GLN A 314 -19.07 2.09 -11.40
C GLN A 314 -18.42 3.15 -12.32
N VAL A 315 -18.29 2.88 -13.62
CA VAL A 315 -17.74 3.84 -14.60
C VAL A 315 -18.48 5.18 -14.63
N PRO A 316 -19.82 5.26 -14.51
CA PRO A 316 -20.51 6.56 -14.41
C PRO A 316 -20.05 7.39 -13.20
N LEU A 317 -19.79 6.76 -12.06
CA LEU A 317 -19.25 7.43 -10.87
C LEU A 317 -17.80 7.87 -11.09
N MET A 318 -16.99 7.07 -11.78
CA MET A 318 -15.62 7.47 -12.16
C MET A 318 -15.60 8.71 -13.05
N ILE A 319 -16.51 8.78 -14.03
CA ILE A 319 -16.66 9.95 -14.92
C ILE A 319 -17.13 11.16 -14.10
N TRP A 320 -18.10 10.97 -13.21
CA TRP A 320 -18.58 12.03 -12.33
C TRP A 320 -17.45 12.61 -11.46
N ASP A 321 -16.66 11.74 -10.84
CA ASP A 321 -15.49 12.11 -10.04
C ASP A 321 -14.40 12.80 -10.85
N PHE A 322 -14.23 12.43 -12.11
CA PHE A 322 -13.23 13.03 -13.00
C PHE A 322 -13.54 14.52 -13.28
N PHE A 323 -14.82 14.88 -13.37
CA PHE A 323 -15.28 16.26 -13.57
C PHE A 323 -15.55 17.03 -12.26
N ASN A 324 -15.60 16.35 -11.11
CA ASN A 324 -15.82 16.96 -9.80
C ASN A 324 -14.66 16.71 -8.84
N GLU A 325 -13.42 16.80 -9.34
CA GLU A 325 -12.24 16.49 -8.54
C GLU A 325 -11.99 17.52 -7.43
N ARG A 326 -12.58 18.72 -7.55
CA ARG A 326 -12.51 19.78 -6.52
C ARG A 326 -12.92 19.31 -5.13
N HIS A 327 -13.85 18.35 -5.00
CA HIS A 327 -14.27 17.82 -3.71
C HIS A 327 -13.14 17.04 -3.03
N LYS A 328 -12.45 16.17 -3.78
CA LYS A 328 -11.28 15.42 -3.27
C LYS A 328 -10.14 16.35 -2.89
N VAL A 329 -9.91 17.40 -3.67
CA VAL A 329 -8.91 18.43 -3.35
C VAL A 329 -9.27 19.17 -2.07
N ARG A 330 -10.55 19.56 -1.90
CA ARG A 330 -11.03 20.22 -0.70
C ARG A 330 -10.87 19.34 0.54
N THR A 331 -11.40 18.12 0.50
CA THR A 331 -11.31 17.17 1.62
C THR A 331 -9.86 16.84 1.98
N GLY A 332 -8.99 16.66 0.98
CA GLY A 332 -7.56 16.44 1.23
C GLY A 332 -6.84 17.65 1.83
N ALA A 333 -7.22 18.86 1.40
CA ALA A 333 -6.65 20.10 1.93
C ALA A 333 -7.13 20.39 3.36
N GLU A 334 -8.42 20.18 3.65
CA GLU A 334 -8.99 20.24 5.00
C GLU A 334 -8.33 19.23 5.92
N SER A 335 -8.16 17.99 5.46
CA SER A 335 -7.47 16.93 6.19
C SER A 335 -6.03 17.31 6.54
N ALA A 336 -5.28 17.87 5.57
CA ALA A 336 -3.92 18.38 5.83
C ALA A 336 -3.94 19.53 6.85
N TYR A 337 -4.89 20.46 6.70
CA TYR A 337 -5.04 21.61 7.59
C TYR A 337 -5.29 21.19 9.05
N ARG A 338 -6.14 20.18 9.28
CA ARG A 338 -6.40 19.59 10.62
C ARG A 338 -5.13 19.09 11.31
N ILE A 339 -4.29 18.35 10.58
CA ILE A 339 -3.00 17.88 11.12
C ILE A 339 -2.09 19.05 11.48
N ILE A 340 -2.01 20.03 10.60
CA ILE A 340 -1.08 21.16 10.74
C ILE A 340 -1.45 21.99 11.97
N MET A 341 -2.75 22.24 12.21
CA MET A 341 -3.25 23.05 13.33
C MET A 341 -3.20 22.33 14.69
N ARG A 342 -2.95 21.02 14.70
CA ARG A 342 -2.72 20.19 15.91
C ARG A 342 -3.92 20.00 16.84
N GLU A 343 -5.11 20.36 16.39
CA GLU A 343 -6.29 20.28 17.22
C GLU A 343 -6.83 18.86 17.29
N THR A 344 -7.09 18.41 18.51
CA THR A 344 -7.31 17.00 18.79
C THR A 344 -8.38 16.80 19.86
N ARG A 345 -9.21 15.78 19.66
CA ARG A 345 -10.18 15.29 20.65
C ARG A 345 -9.93 13.81 20.95
N PRO A 346 -10.38 13.27 22.09
CA PRO A 346 -10.32 11.82 22.33
C PRO A 346 -11.11 11.05 21.26
N LEU A 347 -10.61 9.88 20.88
CA LEU A 347 -11.31 8.94 20.00
C LEU A 347 -12.55 8.40 20.72
N ILE A 348 -13.70 8.46 20.07
CA ILE A 348 -14.96 7.93 20.62
C ILE A 348 -15.06 6.45 20.21
N GLY A 349 -14.88 5.57 21.19
CA GLY A 349 -14.99 4.11 21.05
C GLY A 349 -16.41 3.63 20.72
N PRO A 350 -16.57 2.35 20.33
CA PRO A 350 -17.89 1.73 20.30
C PRO A 350 -18.51 1.73 21.70
N PRO A 351 -19.85 1.81 21.82
CA PRO A 351 -20.53 1.75 23.12
C PRO A 351 -20.23 0.43 23.84
N PRO A 352 -20.07 0.44 25.18
CA PRO A 352 -19.78 -0.76 25.97
C PRO A 352 -21.00 -1.69 25.97
N GLU A 353 -20.90 -2.76 25.18
CA GLU A 353 -21.89 -3.84 24.96
C GLU A 353 -23.31 -3.41 24.52
N PRO A 354 -23.89 -4.07 23.50
CA PRO A 354 -25.30 -3.91 23.21
C PRO A 354 -26.10 -4.66 24.29
N GLU A 355 -26.65 -3.96 25.28
CA GLU A 355 -27.86 -4.49 25.92
C GLU A 355 -28.86 -4.80 24.81
N LEU A 356 -29.50 -5.99 24.89
CA LEU A 356 -30.41 -6.61 23.93
C LEU A 356 -31.66 -5.76 23.63
N SER A 357 -31.45 -4.56 23.10
CA SER A 357 -32.47 -3.70 22.54
C SER A 357 -32.48 -3.94 21.03
N PHE A 358 -33.66 -4.25 20.49
CA PHE A 358 -33.92 -4.52 19.08
C PHE A 358 -33.75 -3.29 18.15
N SER A 359 -33.01 -2.28 18.59
CA SER A 359 -32.61 -1.12 17.83
C SER A 359 -31.08 -1.09 17.80
N GLN A 360 -30.49 -1.33 16.64
CA GLN A 360 -29.04 -1.17 16.42
C GLN A 360 -28.60 0.18 17.05
N PRO A 361 -27.67 0.21 18.02
CA PRO A 361 -27.12 1.48 18.48
C PRO A 361 -26.48 2.14 17.26
N SER A 362 -26.85 3.38 16.97
CA SER A 362 -26.40 4.08 15.77
C SER A 362 -24.90 4.35 15.84
N LEU A 363 -24.11 3.42 15.29
CA LEU A 363 -22.67 3.55 15.04
C LEU A 363 -22.31 4.89 14.38
N ALA A 364 -23.28 5.55 13.72
CA ALA A 364 -23.19 6.88 13.13
C ALA A 364 -22.55 7.96 14.03
N ASN A 365 -22.72 7.88 15.36
CA ASN A 365 -22.15 8.87 16.28
C ASN A 365 -20.73 8.53 16.78
N THR A 366 -20.17 7.39 16.35
CA THR A 366 -18.83 6.94 16.74
C THR A 366 -17.83 7.11 15.60
N ASP A 367 -16.55 7.33 15.94
CA ASP A 367 -15.46 7.41 14.96
C ASP A 367 -15.28 6.10 14.16
N PHE A 368 -15.82 5.01 14.70
CA PHE A 368 -15.84 3.68 14.10
C PHE A 368 -16.74 3.60 12.85
N ALA A 369 -17.64 4.57 12.64
CA ALA A 369 -18.42 4.69 11.41
C ALA A 369 -17.68 5.43 10.26
N PHE A 370 -16.44 5.89 10.49
CA PHE A 370 -15.64 6.59 9.49
C PHE A 370 -15.59 5.83 8.15
N ASP A 371 -16.06 6.45 7.05
CA ASP A 371 -15.94 5.92 5.68
C ASP A 371 -16.58 4.52 5.48
N THR A 372 -17.63 4.20 6.25
CA THR A 372 -18.42 2.96 6.10
C THR A 372 -19.06 2.86 4.71
N GLU A 373 -19.52 4.00 4.15
CA GLU A 373 -20.09 4.06 2.81
C GLU A 373 -19.10 3.59 1.73
N GLY A 374 -17.79 3.82 1.95
CA GLY A 374 -16.72 3.37 1.05
C GLY A 374 -16.70 1.85 0.84
N GLU A 375 -17.13 1.07 1.84
CA GLU A 375 -17.16 -0.40 1.76
C GLU A 375 -18.20 -0.92 0.78
N SER A 376 -19.28 -0.16 0.55
CA SER A 376 -20.32 -0.51 -0.43
C SER A 376 -19.79 -0.55 -1.87
N TYR A 377 -18.70 0.18 -2.13
CA TYR A 377 -18.07 0.25 -3.44
C TYR A 377 -17.03 -0.85 -3.67
N TYR A 378 -16.81 -1.75 -2.71
CA TYR A 378 -15.95 -2.90 -2.92
C TYR A 378 -16.49 -3.77 -4.07
N LYS A 379 -15.58 -4.27 -4.89
CA LYS A 379 -15.92 -5.09 -6.04
C LYS A 379 -16.56 -6.39 -5.54
N SER A 380 -17.76 -6.74 -6.00
CA SER A 380 -18.49 -7.94 -5.53
C SER A 380 -17.71 -9.27 -5.65
N SER A 381 -16.71 -9.35 -6.54
CA SER A 381 -15.82 -10.52 -6.64
C SER A 381 -14.95 -10.71 -5.40
N THR A 382 -14.65 -9.66 -4.63
CA THR A 382 -13.79 -9.76 -3.44
C THR A 382 -14.41 -10.62 -2.35
N ALA A 383 -15.74 -10.72 -2.29
CA ALA A 383 -16.43 -11.61 -1.37
C ALA A 383 -16.08 -13.09 -1.60
N LYS A 384 -15.66 -13.45 -2.82
CA LYS A 384 -15.28 -14.83 -3.19
C LYS A 384 -13.81 -15.14 -2.91
N LEU A 385 -13.00 -14.19 -2.43
CA LEU A 385 -11.58 -14.39 -2.16
C LEU A 385 -11.27 -15.64 -1.32
N PRO A 386 -11.96 -15.93 -0.19
CA PRO A 386 -11.69 -17.15 0.57
C PRO A 386 -11.92 -18.43 -0.24
N SER A 387 -12.98 -18.45 -1.05
CA SER A 387 -13.31 -19.60 -1.90
C SER A 387 -12.34 -19.77 -3.06
N GLU A 388 -11.81 -18.67 -3.60
CA GLU A 388 -10.78 -18.68 -4.65
C GLU A 388 -9.44 -19.17 -4.09
N ILE A 389 -9.09 -18.75 -2.88
CA ILE A 389 -7.88 -19.21 -2.17
C ILE A 389 -7.97 -20.71 -1.90
N GLN A 390 -9.10 -21.20 -1.39
CA GLN A 390 -9.32 -22.64 -1.16
C GLN A 390 -9.19 -23.46 -2.44
N LYS A 391 -9.81 -23.01 -3.54
CA LYS A 391 -9.67 -23.68 -4.85
C LYS A 391 -8.21 -23.71 -5.32
N ALA A 392 -7.49 -22.60 -5.19
CA ALA A 392 -6.07 -22.55 -5.55
C ALA A 392 -5.21 -23.47 -4.67
N ARG A 393 -5.54 -23.59 -3.37
CA ARG A 393 -4.90 -24.52 -2.44
C ARG A 393 -5.17 -25.98 -2.86
N ASP A 394 -6.42 -26.33 -3.15
CA ASP A 394 -6.81 -27.68 -3.60
C ASP A 394 -6.16 -28.06 -4.94
N GLU A 395 -6.16 -27.17 -5.93
CA GLU A 395 -5.52 -27.39 -7.23
C GLU A 395 -4.01 -27.59 -7.09
N TYR A 396 -3.36 -26.84 -6.21
CA TYR A 396 -1.95 -27.03 -5.92
C TYR A 396 -1.68 -28.42 -5.34
N TYR A 397 -2.43 -28.83 -4.31
CA TYR A 397 -2.25 -30.15 -3.69
C TYR A 397 -2.66 -31.31 -4.58
N LYS A 398 -3.57 -31.11 -5.55
CA LYS A 398 -3.88 -32.11 -6.59
C LYS A 398 -2.72 -32.32 -7.56
N THR A 399 -2.01 -31.24 -7.94
CA THR A 399 -0.87 -31.32 -8.89
C THR A 399 0.47 -31.67 -8.22
N LEU A 400 0.57 -31.55 -6.90
CA LEU A 400 1.80 -31.75 -6.14
C LEU A 400 2.38 -33.18 -6.26
N PRO A 401 1.59 -34.29 -6.14
CA PRO A 401 2.14 -35.64 -6.19
C PRO A 401 2.83 -35.97 -7.51
N GLU A 402 2.26 -35.53 -8.63
CA GLU A 402 2.84 -35.73 -9.96
C GLU A 402 4.17 -34.98 -10.12
N LYS A 403 4.25 -33.75 -9.58
CA LYS A 403 5.49 -32.96 -9.58
C LYS A 403 6.56 -33.58 -8.69
N LEU A 404 6.17 -34.09 -7.52
CA LEU A 404 7.09 -34.79 -6.61
C LEU A 404 7.63 -36.08 -7.23
N ALA A 405 6.76 -36.89 -7.86
CA ALA A 405 7.19 -38.08 -8.57
C ALA A 405 8.21 -37.76 -9.67
N LYS A 406 7.95 -36.74 -10.49
CA LYS A 406 8.88 -36.28 -11.53
C LYS A 406 10.21 -35.79 -10.96
N ALA A 407 10.17 -34.99 -9.89
CA ALA A 407 11.36 -34.46 -9.23
C ALA A 407 12.23 -35.59 -8.65
N ARG A 408 11.60 -36.59 -8.01
CA ARG A 408 12.27 -37.76 -7.45
C ARG A 408 12.88 -38.66 -8.52
N GLN A 409 12.15 -38.96 -9.59
CA GLN A 409 12.66 -39.76 -10.72
C GLN A 409 13.91 -39.13 -11.35
N LEU A 410 13.91 -37.81 -11.52
CA LEU A 410 15.06 -37.07 -12.06
C LEU A 410 16.22 -37.02 -11.06
N ALA A 411 15.94 -36.79 -9.77
CA ALA A 411 16.97 -36.77 -8.73
C ALA A 411 17.66 -38.13 -8.58
N ARG A 412 16.90 -39.23 -8.67
CA ARG A 412 17.40 -40.61 -8.62
C ARG A 412 17.99 -41.09 -9.95
N ARG A 413 17.88 -40.29 -11.02
CA ARG A 413 18.30 -40.65 -12.39
C ARG A 413 17.63 -41.93 -12.91
N GLU A 414 16.40 -42.21 -12.46
CA GLU A 414 15.58 -43.33 -12.93
C GLU A 414 15.18 -43.15 -14.41
N ARG A 415 15.15 -41.90 -14.88
CA ARG A 415 14.93 -41.53 -16.28
C ARG A 415 15.89 -40.43 -16.74
N GLU A 416 16.20 -40.41 -18.02
CA GLU A 416 16.92 -39.31 -18.64
C GLU A 416 15.99 -38.08 -18.81
N PRO A 417 16.51 -36.86 -18.60
CA PRO A 417 15.75 -35.64 -18.87
C PRO A 417 15.35 -35.55 -20.35
N THR A 418 14.09 -35.18 -20.60
CA THR A 418 13.64 -34.92 -21.98
C THR A 418 14.26 -33.62 -22.50
N SER A 419 14.37 -33.43 -23.83
CA SER A 419 14.91 -32.19 -24.44
C SER A 419 14.28 -30.91 -23.88
N ASP A 420 12.97 -30.96 -23.59
CA ASP A 420 12.21 -29.84 -23.06
C ASP A 420 12.56 -29.56 -21.59
N GLU A 421 12.91 -30.59 -20.82
CA GLU A 421 13.33 -30.48 -19.41
C GLU A 421 14.78 -30.03 -19.28
N ILE A 422 15.62 -30.34 -20.28
CA ILE A 422 16.97 -29.77 -20.37
C ILE A 422 16.88 -28.26 -20.61
N THR A 423 15.90 -27.83 -21.42
CA THR A 423 15.66 -26.41 -21.72
C THR A 423 15.01 -25.69 -20.53
N THR A 424 14.03 -26.33 -19.89
CA THR A 424 13.32 -25.80 -18.72
C THR A 424 13.27 -26.86 -17.62
N PRO A 425 14.24 -26.86 -16.68
CA PRO A 425 14.30 -27.89 -15.66
C PRO A 425 13.06 -27.85 -14.76
N PRO A 426 12.42 -29.00 -14.47
CA PRO A 426 11.33 -29.05 -13.52
C PRO A 426 11.83 -28.75 -12.10
N PRO A 427 10.97 -28.23 -11.23
CA PRO A 427 11.35 -27.85 -9.88
C PRO A 427 11.83 -29.07 -9.09
N THR A 428 12.93 -28.90 -8.36
CA THR A 428 13.48 -29.90 -7.44
C THR A 428 12.58 -30.07 -6.21
N GLU A 429 12.77 -31.15 -5.45
CA GLU A 429 11.98 -31.38 -4.23
C GLU A 429 12.15 -30.24 -3.20
N VAL A 430 13.37 -29.71 -3.07
CA VAL A 430 13.65 -28.56 -2.19
C VAL A 430 12.92 -27.32 -2.68
N GLU A 431 12.96 -27.04 -3.98
CA GLU A 431 12.22 -25.92 -4.57
C GLU A 431 10.70 -26.09 -4.38
N LEU A 432 10.15 -27.29 -4.54
CA LEU A 432 8.74 -27.59 -4.27
C LEU A 432 8.37 -27.36 -2.80
N ARG A 433 9.24 -27.71 -1.84
CA ARG A 433 9.04 -27.36 -0.42
C ARG A 433 9.01 -25.85 -0.22
N THR A 434 9.95 -25.10 -0.81
CA THR A 434 9.95 -23.64 -0.70
C THR A 434 8.75 -22.99 -1.41
N GLU A 435 8.29 -23.56 -2.52
CA GLU A 435 7.10 -23.13 -3.24
C GLU A 435 5.86 -23.32 -2.38
N ARG A 436 5.72 -24.48 -1.73
CA ARG A 436 4.65 -24.78 -0.77
C ARG A 436 4.65 -23.77 0.37
N MET A 437 5.79 -23.58 1.02
CA MET A 437 5.96 -22.61 2.11
C MET A 437 5.48 -21.21 1.70
N LYS A 438 5.97 -20.70 0.56
CA LYS A 438 5.60 -19.37 0.06
C LYS A 438 4.12 -19.26 -0.29
N LYS A 439 3.53 -20.31 -0.87
CA LYS A 439 2.10 -20.35 -1.22
C LYS A 439 1.21 -20.39 0.01
N GLU A 440 1.54 -21.23 0.98
CA GLU A 440 0.81 -21.35 2.24
C GLU A 440 0.87 -20.07 3.05
N LEU A 441 2.06 -19.48 3.20
CA LEU A 441 2.23 -18.18 3.86
C LEU A 441 1.37 -17.10 3.19
N ARG A 442 1.36 -17.10 1.85
CA ARG A 442 0.55 -16.18 1.06
C ARG A 442 -0.94 -16.39 1.27
N TRP A 443 -1.44 -17.62 1.16
CA TRP A 443 -2.86 -17.93 1.30
C TRP A 443 -3.37 -17.60 2.70
N THR A 444 -2.65 -18.03 3.74
CA THR A 444 -2.99 -17.71 5.13
C THR A 444 -2.93 -16.22 5.41
N GLY A 445 -1.97 -15.50 4.81
CA GLY A 445 -1.89 -14.05 4.90
C GLY A 445 -3.07 -13.34 4.23
N ASP A 446 -3.39 -13.72 2.99
CA ASP A 446 -4.48 -13.14 2.21
C ASP A 446 -5.86 -13.45 2.87
N GLU A 447 -6.05 -14.64 3.45
CA GLU A 447 -7.25 -15.03 4.23
C GLU A 447 -7.41 -14.15 5.49
N LYS A 448 -6.38 -14.09 6.34
CA LYS A 448 -6.39 -13.27 7.57
C LYS A 448 -6.54 -11.78 7.26
N GLY A 449 -5.93 -11.32 6.18
CA GLY A 449 -6.07 -9.96 5.69
C GLY A 449 -7.51 -9.65 5.34
N TRP A 450 -8.16 -10.52 4.54
CA TRP A 450 -9.56 -10.38 4.15
C TRP A 450 -10.52 -10.38 5.35
N GLU A 451 -10.28 -11.22 6.36
CA GLU A 451 -11.09 -11.25 7.59
C GLU A 451 -11.13 -9.90 8.31
N ILE A 452 -10.05 -9.13 8.25
CA ILE A 452 -9.96 -7.79 8.85
C ILE A 452 -10.74 -6.77 8.02
N ILE A 453 -10.60 -6.79 6.69
CA ILE A 453 -11.09 -5.72 5.83
C ILE A 453 -12.50 -5.93 5.27
N ARG A 454 -13.07 -7.15 5.38
CA ARG A 454 -14.40 -7.46 4.84
C ARG A 454 -15.46 -6.43 5.33
N PRO A 455 -16.46 -6.09 4.52
CA PRO A 455 -17.48 -5.10 4.89
C PRO A 455 -18.15 -5.42 6.24
N ASP A 456 -18.52 -6.68 6.44
CA ASP A 456 -19.23 -7.11 7.65
C ASP A 456 -18.35 -7.14 8.92
N ALA A 457 -17.02 -7.02 8.79
CA ALA A 457 -16.13 -7.00 9.95
C ALA A 457 -16.21 -5.65 10.65
N PRO A 458 -16.52 -5.60 11.95
CA PRO A 458 -16.34 -4.40 12.74
C PRO A 458 -14.85 -4.07 12.86
N VAL A 459 -14.55 -2.80 13.09
CA VAL A 459 -13.18 -2.37 13.42
C VAL A 459 -12.81 -2.97 14.78
N GLU A 460 -11.65 -3.64 14.86
CA GLU A 460 -11.20 -4.27 16.11
C GLU A 460 -10.96 -3.19 17.20
N TRP A 461 -11.45 -3.45 18.42
CA TRP A 461 -11.33 -2.52 19.56
C TRP A 461 -10.86 -3.24 20.83
N ASP A 462 -10.07 -2.55 21.63
CA ASP A 462 -9.73 -2.94 23.00
C ASP A 462 -10.11 -1.78 23.93
N PRO A 463 -10.93 -2.00 24.98
CA PRO A 463 -11.30 -0.97 25.94
C PRO A 463 -10.09 -0.22 26.55
N ARG A 464 -8.92 -0.85 26.63
CA ARG A 464 -7.68 -0.22 27.14
C ARG A 464 -7.17 0.92 26.25
N MET A 465 -7.66 1.04 25.01
CA MET A 465 -7.32 2.12 24.09
C MET A 465 -8.11 3.41 24.35
N GLU A 466 -9.17 3.34 25.15
CA GLU A 466 -9.94 4.51 25.53
C GLU A 466 -9.06 5.51 26.28
N GLY A 467 -9.09 6.77 25.85
CA GLY A 467 -8.21 7.83 26.37
C GLY A 467 -6.75 7.78 25.87
N ALA A 468 -6.26 6.65 25.35
CA ALA A 468 -4.92 6.54 24.76
C ALA A 468 -4.85 7.07 23.32
N LEU A 469 -5.96 7.00 22.59
CA LEU A 469 -6.09 7.46 21.20
C LEU A 469 -6.81 8.81 21.12
N ARG A 470 -6.31 9.68 20.24
CA ARG A 470 -6.89 10.99 19.93
C ARG A 470 -7.03 11.15 18.43
N VAL A 471 -8.00 11.93 17.97
CA VAL A 471 -8.27 12.20 16.55
C VAL A 471 -8.13 13.68 16.26
N PHE A 472 -7.53 14.03 15.11
CA PHE A 472 -7.45 15.40 14.64
C PHE A 472 -8.82 15.92 14.18
N VAL A 473 -9.17 17.14 14.61
CA VAL A 473 -10.45 17.78 14.31
C VAL A 473 -10.26 19.09 13.56
N ASP A 474 -11.36 19.60 13.00
CA ASP A 474 -11.37 20.95 12.43
C ASP A 474 -11.05 21.98 13.52
N PRO A 475 -10.12 22.90 13.24
CA PRO A 475 -9.85 23.99 14.16
C PRO A 475 -11.10 24.89 14.29
N PRO A 476 -11.36 25.51 15.46
CA PRO A 476 -12.42 26.46 15.63
C PRO A 476 -12.20 27.57 14.61
N GLN A 477 -13.30 27.96 13.97
CA GLN A 477 -13.28 29.12 13.11
C GLN A 477 -12.96 30.32 14.00
N ILE A 478 -11.73 30.82 13.91
CA ILE A 478 -11.38 32.11 14.50
C ILE A 478 -12.30 33.10 13.80
N TRP A 479 -13.30 33.61 14.51
CA TRP A 479 -14.28 34.56 14.00
C TRP A 479 -13.55 35.81 13.51
N THR A 480 -13.21 35.85 12.22
CA THR A 480 -12.85 37.10 11.56
C THR A 480 -14.13 37.86 11.25
N GLU A 481 -14.77 38.37 12.31
CA GLU A 481 -15.94 39.25 12.26
C GLU A 481 -15.56 40.72 11.99
N SER A 482 -14.34 40.98 11.50
CA SER A 482 -13.82 42.34 11.29
C SER A 482 -13.89 42.82 9.84
N ALA A 483 -14.81 42.31 9.01
CA ALA A 483 -14.92 42.70 7.60
C ALA A 483 -16.36 42.66 7.04
N SER A 484 -17.35 43.15 7.77
CA SER A 484 -18.61 43.64 7.19
C SER A 484 -19.35 44.54 8.19
N GLY A 485 -18.71 45.63 8.59
CA GLY A 485 -19.41 46.78 9.16
C GLY A 485 -20.04 47.58 8.03
N GLU A 486 -21.15 47.11 7.47
CA GLU A 486 -22.06 47.99 6.73
C GLU A 486 -22.94 48.72 7.75
N PRO A 487 -22.89 50.06 7.82
CA PRO A 487 -23.80 50.82 8.66
C PRO A 487 -25.21 50.74 8.05
N GLN A 488 -26.16 50.17 8.80
CA GLN A 488 -27.57 50.32 8.51
C GLN A 488 -27.94 51.80 8.65
N ASN A 489 -28.30 52.42 7.54
CA ASN A 489 -29.11 53.64 7.46
C ASN A 489 -30.34 53.34 6.62
#